data_AF-A0A7C4FC99-F1
#
_entry.id   AF-A0A7C4FC99-F1
#
_cell.length_a   1.000
_cell.length_b   1.000
_cell.length_c   1.000
_cell.angle_alpha   90.00
_cell.angle_beta   90.00
_cell.angle_gamma   90.00
#
_symmetry.space_group_name_H-M   'P 1'
#
loop_
_entity.id
_entity.type
_entity.pdbx_description
1 polymer ?
#
loop_
_entity_poly.entity_id
_entity_poly.type
_entity_poly.pdbx_seq_one_letter_code
_entity_poly.pdbx_strand_id
1 'polypeptide(L)'
;MPYVALREPTGDEAWNLYCLRRAARLKRKLVGVYYSPQLRRLLAVFKVAPGDRIDEEVFERLDSSILEAAYRMECPPGCGRCCAKFSGAFALDAEVGELPPEFRQRVEAQPSRLVRTRRGYVRVYELGTGPAGMCIFYNAERRACRLEEELGRGYKPVVCLLTYCTVFASRGGKLYLKAAARRVGEGRELAYREVSEEEWRRALLRMSARRR
;
A
#
# COMPACT_ATOMS: atom_id res chain seq x y z
N MET A 1 0.98 -18.22 -14.82
CA MET A 1 -0.02 -17.31 -14.19
C MET A 1 0.35 -15.89 -14.55
N PRO A 2 -0.55 -15.10 -15.16
CA PRO A 2 -0.26 -13.72 -15.54
C PRO A 2 -0.18 -12.78 -14.33
N TYR A 3 0.57 -11.69 -14.50
CA TYR A 3 0.61 -10.56 -13.58
C TYR A 3 -0.23 -9.41 -14.12
N VAL A 4 -0.89 -8.71 -13.21
CA VAL A 4 -1.60 -7.46 -13.52
C VAL A 4 -1.16 -6.36 -12.55
N ALA A 5 -1.07 -5.13 -13.04
CA ALA A 5 -0.86 -3.95 -12.22
C ALA A 5 -2.15 -3.13 -12.12
N LEU A 6 -2.37 -2.52 -10.96
CA LEU A 6 -3.34 -1.43 -10.84
C LEU A 6 -2.83 -0.24 -11.66
N ARG A 7 -3.70 0.33 -12.49
CA ARG A 7 -3.40 1.58 -13.21
C ARG A 7 -3.14 2.72 -12.24
N GLU A 8 -2.39 3.73 -12.70
CA GLU A 8 -2.05 4.87 -11.87
C GLU A 8 -3.29 5.65 -11.41
N PRO A 9 -3.25 6.20 -10.18
CA PRO A 9 -4.31 7.05 -9.71
C PRO A 9 -4.39 8.32 -10.57
N THR A 10 -5.60 8.85 -10.69
CA THR A 10 -5.86 10.14 -11.35
C THR A 10 -6.10 11.23 -10.30
N GLY A 11 -6.35 12.46 -10.74
CA GLY A 11 -6.85 13.52 -9.84
C GLY A 11 -8.30 13.30 -9.38
N ASP A 12 -9.03 12.34 -9.96
CA ASP A 12 -10.42 12.05 -9.62
C ASP A 12 -10.50 11.04 -8.46
N GLU A 13 -11.01 11.50 -7.33
CA GLU A 13 -11.23 10.69 -6.13
C GLU A 13 -12.20 9.53 -6.37
N ALA A 14 -13.30 9.77 -7.09
CA ALA A 14 -14.33 8.75 -7.33
C ALA A 14 -13.77 7.62 -8.19
N TRP A 15 -12.94 7.95 -9.18
CA TRP A 15 -12.20 6.97 -9.97
C TRP A 15 -11.20 6.19 -9.12
N ASN A 16 -10.40 6.87 -8.31
CA ASN A 16 -9.40 6.20 -7.47
C ASN A 16 -10.05 5.24 -6.46
N LEU A 17 -11.16 5.63 -5.84
CA LEU A 17 -11.94 4.76 -4.94
C LEU A 17 -12.56 3.57 -5.68
N TYR A 18 -13.00 3.77 -6.93
CA TYR A 18 -13.44 2.67 -7.79
C TYR A 18 -12.31 1.66 -8.01
N CYS A 19 -11.13 2.14 -8.41
CA CYS A 19 -9.94 1.30 -8.61
C CYS A 19 -9.56 0.54 -7.33
N LEU A 20 -9.51 1.22 -6.19
CA LEU A 20 -9.20 0.60 -4.89
C LEU A 20 -10.24 -0.47 -4.52
N ARG A 21 -11.54 -0.24 -4.74
CA ARG A 21 -12.58 -1.25 -4.48
C ARG A 21 -12.39 -2.50 -5.35
N ARG A 22 -11.97 -2.35 -6.61
CA ARG A 22 -11.65 -3.50 -7.47
C ARG A 22 -10.38 -4.20 -7.00
N ALA A 23 -9.36 -3.46 -6.59
CA ALA A 23 -8.12 -3.99 -6.00
C ALA A 23 -8.36 -4.74 -4.68
N ALA A 24 -9.29 -4.28 -3.84
CA ALA A 24 -9.63 -4.92 -2.57
C ALA A 24 -10.05 -6.39 -2.77
N ARG A 25 -10.79 -6.69 -3.85
CA ARG A 25 -11.22 -8.06 -4.20
C ARG A 25 -10.06 -8.98 -4.56
N LEU A 26 -8.94 -8.41 -5.01
CA LEU A 26 -7.72 -9.14 -5.38
C LEU A 26 -6.62 -9.00 -4.32
N LYS A 27 -6.85 -8.33 -3.18
CA LYS A 27 -5.78 -8.00 -2.22
C LYS A 27 -4.99 -9.21 -1.71
N ARG A 28 -5.64 -10.37 -1.56
CA ARG A 28 -4.97 -11.63 -1.16
C ARG A 28 -3.99 -12.16 -2.21
N LYS A 29 -4.10 -11.69 -3.45
CA LYS A 29 -3.24 -12.01 -4.60
C LYS A 29 -2.19 -10.95 -4.87
N LEU A 30 -2.12 -9.91 -4.04
CA LEU A 30 -1.10 -8.87 -4.12
C LEU A 30 0.27 -9.46 -3.79
N VAL A 31 1.17 -9.43 -4.76
CA VAL A 31 2.56 -9.90 -4.61
C VAL A 31 3.43 -8.80 -4.00
N GLY A 32 3.16 -7.56 -4.35
CA GLY A 32 3.84 -6.41 -3.79
C GLY A 32 3.61 -5.14 -4.61
N VAL A 33 4.22 -4.05 -4.15
CA VAL A 33 4.34 -2.82 -4.93
C VAL A 33 5.76 -2.72 -5.43
N TYR A 34 5.93 -2.38 -6.69
CA TYR A 34 7.22 -2.36 -7.37
C TYR A 34 7.46 -0.99 -7.99
N TYR A 35 8.68 -0.48 -7.92
CA TYR A 35 9.11 0.63 -8.77
C TYR A 35 9.80 0.05 -10.01
N SER A 36 9.26 0.32 -11.19
CA SER A 36 9.88 -0.06 -12.46
C SER A 36 10.71 1.11 -13.01
N PRO A 37 12.04 0.98 -13.14
CA PRO A 37 12.87 1.99 -13.78
C PRO A 37 12.52 2.19 -15.26
N GLN A 38 12.12 1.12 -15.95
CA GLN A 38 11.73 1.14 -17.36
C GLN A 38 10.47 2.00 -17.58
N LEU A 39 9.46 1.81 -16.72
CA LEU A 39 8.20 2.57 -16.79
C LEU A 39 8.20 3.86 -15.97
N ARG A 40 9.23 4.09 -15.14
CA ARG A 40 9.39 5.26 -14.26
C ARG A 40 8.20 5.52 -13.34
N ARG A 41 7.57 4.46 -12.83
CA ARG A 41 6.40 4.52 -11.94
C ARG A 41 6.31 3.35 -10.97
N LEU A 42 5.40 3.49 -9.99
CA LEU A 42 5.04 2.42 -9.08
C LEU A 42 3.96 1.53 -9.69
N LEU A 43 4.06 0.22 -9.42
CA LEU A 43 3.18 -0.83 -9.90
C LEU A 43 2.66 -1.61 -8.69
N ALA A 44 1.36 -1.58 -8.45
CA ALA A 44 0.71 -2.46 -7.48
C ALA A 44 0.38 -3.78 -8.16
N VAL A 45 1.16 -4.83 -7.90
CA VAL A 45 1.18 -6.05 -8.74
C VAL A 45 0.46 -7.21 -8.07
N PHE A 46 -0.45 -7.82 -8.83
CA PHE A 46 -1.26 -8.97 -8.43
C PHE A 46 -0.95 -10.17 -9.33
N LYS A 47 -0.87 -11.37 -8.75
CA LYS A 47 -0.70 -12.63 -9.50
C LYS A 47 -2.04 -13.33 -9.60
N VAL A 48 -2.58 -13.42 -10.81
CA VAL A 48 -3.97 -13.86 -11.04
C VAL A 48 -4.02 -15.23 -11.71
N ALA A 49 -5.06 -15.99 -11.42
CA ALA A 49 -5.32 -17.31 -12.00
C ALA A 49 -6.20 -17.19 -13.26
N PRO A 50 -6.17 -18.18 -14.18
CA PRO A 50 -6.98 -18.16 -15.41
C PRO A 50 -8.50 -17.98 -15.23
N GLY A 51 -9.06 -18.20 -14.03
CA GLY A 51 -10.48 -17.99 -13.72
C GLY A 51 -10.82 -16.67 -13.02
N ASP A 52 -9.82 -15.81 -12.77
CA ASP A 52 -10.03 -14.56 -12.04
C ASP A 52 -10.73 -13.51 -12.91
N ARG A 53 -11.78 -12.89 -12.36
CA ARG A 53 -12.45 -11.76 -13.01
C ARG A 53 -11.62 -10.48 -12.86
N ILE A 54 -10.87 -10.14 -13.90
CA ILE A 54 -10.05 -8.92 -13.96
C ILE A 54 -10.84 -7.80 -14.65
N ASP A 55 -10.79 -6.62 -14.06
CA ASP A 55 -11.38 -5.40 -14.63
C ASP A 55 -10.31 -4.68 -15.46
N GLU A 56 -10.31 -4.88 -16.78
CA GLU A 56 -9.29 -4.32 -17.69
C GLU A 56 -9.36 -2.77 -17.77
N GLU A 57 -10.44 -2.13 -17.27
CA GLU A 57 -10.50 -0.67 -17.09
C GLU A 57 -9.58 -0.21 -15.94
N VAL A 58 -9.37 -1.05 -14.93
CA VAL A 58 -8.66 -0.72 -13.69
C VAL A 58 -7.27 -1.34 -13.64
N PHE A 59 -7.11 -2.50 -14.28
CA PHE A 59 -5.86 -3.23 -14.31
C PHE A 59 -5.26 -3.22 -15.71
N GLU A 60 -3.94 -3.34 -15.77
CA GLU A 60 -3.19 -3.59 -16.98
C GLU A 60 -2.36 -4.86 -16.82
N ARG A 61 -2.15 -5.59 -17.91
CA ARG A 61 -1.30 -6.78 -17.89
C ARG A 61 0.17 -6.39 -17.86
N LEU A 62 0.95 -7.15 -17.09
CA LEU A 62 2.39 -6.96 -16.98
C LEU A 62 3.15 -8.16 -17.52
N ASP A 63 4.18 -7.87 -18.30
CA ASP A 63 5.21 -8.84 -18.65
C ASP A 63 6.11 -9.14 -17.44
N SER A 64 6.54 -10.39 -17.28
CA SER A 64 7.41 -10.80 -16.18
C SER A 64 8.77 -10.10 -16.20
N SER A 65 9.29 -9.76 -17.39
CA SER A 65 10.55 -9.04 -17.56
C SER A 65 10.54 -7.66 -16.88
N ILE A 66 9.39 -7.00 -16.80
CA ILE A 66 9.24 -5.72 -16.10
C ILE A 66 9.49 -5.90 -14.61
N LEU A 67 9.05 -7.03 -14.03
CA LEU A 67 9.18 -7.30 -12.60
C LEU A 67 10.60 -7.72 -12.20
N GLU A 68 11.31 -8.42 -13.08
CA GLU A 68 12.69 -8.86 -12.84
C GLU A 68 13.65 -7.67 -12.66
N ALA A 69 13.46 -6.62 -13.45
CA ALA A 69 14.26 -5.40 -13.35
C ALA A 69 13.80 -4.42 -12.26
N ALA A 70 12.59 -4.61 -11.71
CA ALA A 70 11.95 -3.68 -10.80
C ALA A 70 12.44 -3.83 -9.34
N TYR A 71 12.32 -2.73 -8.60
CA TYR A 71 12.57 -2.71 -7.17
C TYR A 71 11.28 -2.99 -6.42
N ARG A 72 11.21 -4.05 -5.63
CA ARG A 72 10.06 -4.29 -4.74
C ARG A 72 10.12 -3.33 -3.56
N MET A 73 9.05 -2.60 -3.30
CA MET A 73 8.94 -1.70 -2.16
C MET A 73 8.72 -2.48 -0.88
N GLU A 74 9.45 -2.13 0.17
CA GLU A 74 9.39 -2.80 1.46
C GLU A 74 8.77 -1.88 2.53
N CYS A 75 7.94 -2.46 3.40
CA CYS A 75 7.42 -1.80 4.59
C CYS A 75 8.01 -2.51 5.80
N PRO A 76 9.25 -2.16 6.20
CA PRO A 76 9.91 -2.86 7.30
C PRO A 76 9.11 -2.69 8.61
N PRO A 77 8.96 -3.78 9.39
CA PRO A 77 8.35 -3.72 10.72
C PRO A 77 9.02 -2.65 11.59
N GLY A 78 8.24 -1.96 12.42
CA GLY A 78 8.78 -0.90 13.26
C GLY A 78 9.14 0.39 12.52
N CYS A 79 8.76 0.60 11.25
CA CYS A 79 8.96 1.88 10.57
C CYS A 79 8.01 2.96 11.09
N GLY A 80 6.71 2.67 11.14
CA GLY A 80 5.68 3.60 11.64
C GLY A 80 5.42 4.83 10.76
N ARG A 81 6.12 5.01 9.62
CA ARG A 81 6.08 6.26 8.86
C ARG A 81 4.68 6.60 8.32
N CYS A 82 4.01 5.64 7.71
CA CYS A 82 2.70 5.87 7.12
C CYS A 82 1.54 5.70 8.12
N CYS A 83 1.75 5.02 9.26
CA CYS A 83 0.67 4.66 10.18
C CYS A 83 0.66 5.45 11.51
N ALA A 84 1.80 6.03 11.95
CA ALA A 84 1.93 6.59 13.30
C ALA A 84 1.50 8.05 13.47
N LYS A 85 1.64 8.91 12.45
CA LYS A 85 1.27 10.34 12.50
C LYS A 85 0.71 10.76 11.15
N PHE A 86 -0.39 11.51 11.14
CA PHE A 86 -1.08 11.98 9.94
C PHE A 86 -1.24 10.87 8.89
N SER A 87 -1.71 9.71 9.33
CA SER A 87 -1.65 8.49 8.53
C SER A 87 -2.45 8.58 7.23
N GLY A 88 -3.53 9.37 7.22
CA GLY A 88 -4.48 9.43 6.11
C GLY A 88 -5.07 8.06 5.76
N ALA A 89 -4.96 7.08 6.68
CA ALA A 89 -5.40 5.73 6.45
C ALA A 89 -6.93 5.68 6.42
N PHE A 90 -7.48 4.86 5.52
CA PHE A 90 -8.92 4.63 5.43
C PHE A 90 -9.21 3.17 5.06
N ALA A 91 -10.45 2.75 5.26
CA ALA A 91 -10.97 1.46 4.81
C ALA A 91 -12.23 1.65 3.96
N LEU A 92 -12.42 0.76 2.98
CA LEU A 92 -13.65 0.71 2.20
C LEU A 92 -14.67 -0.21 2.88
N ASP A 93 -15.96 0.09 2.73
CA ASP A 93 -17.07 -0.77 3.18
C ASP A 93 -16.92 -2.26 2.86
N ALA A 94 -16.54 -2.57 1.62
CA ALA A 94 -16.32 -3.94 1.17
C ALA A 94 -15.24 -4.68 1.99
N GLU A 95 -14.28 -3.95 2.56
CA GLU A 95 -13.21 -4.50 3.37
C GLU A 95 -13.62 -4.61 4.84
N VAL A 96 -14.39 -3.64 5.34
CA VAL A 96 -14.92 -3.64 6.70
C VAL A 96 -15.86 -4.83 6.93
N GLY A 97 -16.66 -5.19 5.92
CA GLY A 97 -17.52 -6.38 5.96
C GLY A 97 -16.77 -7.71 6.11
N GLU A 98 -15.48 -7.76 5.79
CA GLU A 98 -14.63 -8.96 5.98
C GLU A 98 -14.00 -9.05 7.37
N LEU A 99 -14.06 -7.98 8.17
CA LEU A 99 -13.44 -7.94 9.49
C LEU A 99 -14.27 -8.73 10.52
N PRO A 100 -13.63 -9.33 11.54
CA PRO A 100 -14.30 -9.86 12.72
C PRO A 100 -15.10 -8.77 13.46
N PRO A 101 -16.14 -9.13 14.24
CA PRO A 101 -17.05 -8.16 14.86
C PRO A 101 -16.38 -7.04 15.65
N GLU A 102 -15.40 -7.35 16.51
CA GLU A 102 -14.68 -6.34 17.31
C GLU A 102 -13.98 -5.29 16.44
N PHE A 103 -13.24 -5.74 15.42
CA PHE A 103 -12.53 -4.86 14.50
C PHE A 103 -13.50 -4.07 13.63
N ARG A 104 -14.57 -4.71 13.16
CA ARG A 104 -15.61 -4.08 12.36
C ARG A 104 -16.27 -2.93 13.13
N GLN A 105 -16.77 -3.19 14.33
CA GLN A 105 -17.41 -2.19 15.18
C GLN A 105 -16.48 -0.99 15.41
N ARG A 106 -15.19 -1.24 15.65
CA ARG A 106 -14.21 -0.18 15.82
C ARG A 106 -14.04 0.70 14.58
N VAL A 107 -14.08 0.12 13.37
CA VAL A 107 -14.03 0.89 12.11
C VAL A 107 -15.34 1.63 11.87
N GLU A 108 -16.49 0.99 12.10
CA GLU A 108 -17.81 1.58 11.87
C GLU A 108 -18.10 2.76 12.80
N ALA A 109 -17.47 2.79 13.99
CA ALA A 109 -17.50 3.93 14.90
C ALA A 109 -16.68 5.15 14.43
N GLN A 110 -15.87 5.01 13.37
CA GLN A 110 -15.09 6.12 12.84
C GLN A 110 -15.90 7.00 11.87
N PRO A 111 -15.49 8.28 11.66
CA PRO A 111 -16.06 9.12 10.63
C PRO A 111 -16.06 8.40 9.28
N SER A 112 -17.19 8.49 8.58
CA SER A 112 -17.32 7.92 7.25
C SER A 112 -18.04 8.87 6.31
N ARG A 113 -17.74 8.72 5.03
CA ARG A 113 -18.40 9.45 3.95
C ARG A 113 -18.77 8.50 2.84
N LEU A 114 -19.87 8.80 2.16
CA LEU A 114 -20.34 8.05 1.02
C LEU A 114 -19.92 8.77 -0.27
N VAL A 115 -19.20 8.10 -1.15
CA VAL A 115 -18.73 8.66 -2.42
C VAL A 115 -19.41 7.96 -3.58
N ARG A 116 -19.99 8.73 -4.51
CA ARG A 116 -20.53 8.19 -5.74
C ARG A 116 -19.38 7.86 -6.70
N THR A 117 -19.27 6.60 -7.10
CA THR A 117 -18.29 6.14 -8.07
C THR A 117 -18.97 5.71 -9.38
N ARG A 118 -18.17 5.39 -10.40
CA ARG A 118 -18.66 4.95 -11.73
C ARG A 118 -19.63 3.76 -11.64
N ARG A 119 -19.44 2.85 -10.67
CA ARG A 119 -20.31 1.67 -10.47
C ARG A 119 -20.89 1.64 -9.05
N GLY A 120 -21.71 2.64 -8.71
CA GLY A 120 -22.41 2.73 -7.44
C GLY A 120 -21.64 3.51 -6.37
N TYR A 121 -22.06 3.37 -5.12
CA TYR A 121 -21.46 4.10 -4.01
C TYR A 121 -20.38 3.28 -3.31
N VAL A 122 -19.43 3.99 -2.71
CA VAL A 122 -18.39 3.41 -1.85
C VAL A 122 -18.38 4.21 -0.57
N ARG A 123 -18.60 3.55 0.57
CA ARG A 123 -18.40 4.20 1.87
C ARG A 123 -16.95 4.05 2.28
N VAL A 124 -16.37 5.19 2.66
CA VAL A 124 -14.97 5.31 3.11
C VAL A 124 -14.98 5.65 4.59
N TYR A 125 -14.33 4.81 5.39
CA TYR A 125 -14.15 5.01 6.83
C TYR A 125 -12.75 5.54 7.10
N GLU A 126 -12.64 6.66 7.79
CA GLU A 126 -11.36 7.24 8.18
C GLU A 126 -10.75 6.45 9.33
N LEU A 127 -9.52 5.98 9.18
CA LEU A 127 -8.81 5.24 10.23
C LEU A 127 -7.78 6.10 10.95
N GLY A 128 -7.39 7.24 10.38
CA GLY A 128 -6.39 8.15 10.93
C GLY A 128 -6.93 9.10 12.01
N THR A 129 -7.80 8.63 12.89
CA THR A 129 -8.53 9.44 13.89
C THR A 129 -7.95 9.39 15.29
N GLY A 130 -6.89 8.62 15.51
CA GLY A 130 -6.16 8.61 16.78
C GLY A 130 -5.38 9.90 17.03
N PRO A 131 -4.73 10.03 18.20
CA PRO A 131 -3.91 11.19 18.54
C PRO A 131 -2.92 11.57 17.42
N ALA A 132 -2.85 12.85 17.07
CA ALA A 132 -2.03 13.37 15.97
C ALA A 132 -2.26 12.69 14.59
N GLY A 133 -3.48 12.22 14.33
CA GLY A 133 -3.86 11.56 13.08
C GLY A 133 -3.34 10.12 12.95
N MET A 134 -3.00 9.50 14.08
CA MET A 134 -2.52 8.12 14.15
C MET A 134 -3.62 7.14 13.70
N CYS A 135 -3.24 6.08 12.99
CA CYS A 135 -4.18 5.03 12.63
C CYS A 135 -4.73 4.33 13.89
N ILE A 136 -6.05 4.11 13.97
CA ILE A 136 -6.72 3.46 15.11
C ILE A 136 -6.24 2.02 15.38
N PHE A 137 -5.55 1.40 14.42
CA PHE A 137 -4.96 0.07 14.54
C PHE A 137 -3.44 0.08 14.70
N TYR A 138 -2.80 1.25 14.75
CA TYR A 138 -1.37 1.33 15.02
C TYR A 138 -1.12 1.29 16.53
N ASN A 139 -0.33 0.32 16.96
CA ASN A 139 0.17 0.24 18.33
C ASN A 139 1.52 0.99 18.40
N ALA A 140 1.57 2.10 19.13
CA ALA A 140 2.76 2.94 19.22
C ALA A 140 3.89 2.29 20.05
N GLU A 141 3.56 1.49 21.06
CA GLU A 141 4.52 0.81 21.92
C GLU A 141 5.22 -0.32 21.16
N ARG A 142 4.43 -1.18 20.51
CA ARG A 142 4.92 -2.31 19.68
C ARG A 142 5.39 -1.86 18.31
N ARG A 143 5.04 -0.65 17.89
CA ARG A 143 5.38 -0.05 16.59
C ARG A 143 4.87 -0.89 15.41
N ALA A 144 3.67 -1.43 15.58
CA ALA A 144 3.09 -2.46 14.71
C ALA A 144 1.62 -2.19 14.41
N CYS A 145 1.09 -2.89 13.40
CA CYS A 145 -0.30 -2.81 13.00
C CYS A 145 -1.09 -3.97 13.62
N ARG A 146 -2.05 -3.66 14.49
CA ARG A 146 -2.88 -4.65 15.19
C ARG A 146 -3.61 -5.61 14.22
N LEU A 147 -4.15 -5.08 13.12
CA LEU A 147 -4.78 -5.91 12.07
C LEU A 147 -3.84 -6.97 11.50
N GLU A 148 -2.57 -6.60 11.29
CA GLU A 148 -1.58 -7.51 10.74
C GLU A 148 -1.09 -8.52 11.78
N GLU A 149 -0.88 -8.09 13.02
CA GLU A 149 -0.42 -8.96 14.10
C GLU A 149 -1.48 -9.99 14.51
N GLU A 150 -2.76 -9.62 14.56
CA GLU A 150 -3.83 -10.48 15.08
C GLU A 150 -4.57 -11.26 13.98
N LEU A 151 -4.72 -10.68 12.79
CA LEU A 151 -5.50 -11.30 11.71
C LEU A 151 -4.65 -11.65 10.47
N GLY A 152 -3.46 -11.07 10.36
CA GLY A 152 -2.57 -11.23 9.20
C GLY A 152 -2.71 -10.15 8.14
N ARG A 153 -1.69 -10.02 7.28
CA ARG A 153 -1.55 -8.97 6.27
C ARG A 153 -2.78 -8.83 5.34
N GLY A 154 -3.49 -9.92 5.07
CA GLY A 154 -4.65 -9.94 4.19
C GLY A 154 -5.87 -9.14 4.69
N TYR A 155 -5.93 -8.83 5.99
CA TYR A 155 -7.02 -8.03 6.58
C TYR A 155 -6.73 -6.53 6.61
N LYS A 156 -5.51 -6.10 6.27
CA LYS A 156 -5.21 -4.68 6.13
C LYS A 156 -6.03 -4.09 4.97
N PRO A 157 -6.49 -2.83 5.09
CA PRO A 157 -7.09 -2.13 3.96
C PRO A 157 -6.15 -2.11 2.76
N VAL A 158 -6.70 -2.25 1.57
CA VAL A 158 -5.94 -2.32 0.32
C VAL A 158 -5.09 -1.07 0.15
N VAL A 159 -5.58 0.11 0.52
CA VAL A 159 -4.78 1.35 0.47
C VAL A 159 -3.50 1.25 1.29
N CYS A 160 -3.53 0.61 2.47
CA CYS A 160 -2.36 0.37 3.31
C CYS A 160 -1.39 -0.63 2.69
N LEU A 161 -1.89 -1.55 1.86
CA LEU A 161 -1.09 -2.53 1.12
C LEU A 161 -0.50 -1.96 -0.17
N LEU A 162 -1.02 -0.84 -0.68
CA LEU A 162 -0.53 -0.20 -1.90
C LEU A 162 0.33 1.05 -1.61
N THR A 163 0.15 1.66 -0.43
CA THR A 163 0.84 2.90 -0.06
C THR A 163 2.17 2.59 0.63
N TYR A 164 3.26 2.63 -0.14
CA TYR A 164 4.62 2.46 0.40
C TYR A 164 5.41 3.77 0.43
N CYS A 165 6.11 4.02 1.55
CA CYS A 165 7.19 4.98 1.54
C CYS A 165 8.33 4.37 0.73
N THR A 166 8.51 4.82 -0.50
CA THR A 166 9.53 4.39 -1.50
C THR A 166 11.00 4.42 -1.03
N VAL A 167 11.28 4.53 0.27
CA VAL A 167 12.59 4.60 0.88
C VAL A 167 13.29 3.23 0.89
N PHE A 168 12.55 2.19 1.24
CA PHE A 168 13.07 0.84 1.42
C PHE A 168 12.65 -0.04 0.24
N ALA A 169 13.60 -0.74 -0.36
CA ALA A 169 13.33 -1.63 -1.46
C ALA A 169 14.20 -2.89 -1.47
N SER A 170 13.74 -3.94 -2.14
CA SER A 170 14.51 -5.15 -2.40
C SER A 170 14.49 -5.50 -3.90
N ARG A 171 15.57 -6.13 -4.40
CA ARG A 171 15.65 -6.64 -5.78
C ARG A 171 16.67 -7.76 -5.87
N GLY A 172 16.27 -8.91 -6.42
CA GLY A 172 17.17 -10.06 -6.59
C GLY A 172 17.84 -10.52 -5.29
N GLY A 173 17.11 -10.53 -4.17
CA GLY A 173 17.63 -10.90 -2.85
C GLY A 173 18.48 -9.84 -2.15
N LYS A 174 18.73 -8.68 -2.79
CA LYS A 174 19.52 -7.58 -2.23
C LYS A 174 18.65 -6.46 -1.68
N LEU A 175 19.17 -5.74 -0.69
CA LEU A 175 18.51 -4.61 -0.03
C LEU A 175 18.98 -3.27 -0.61
N TYR A 176 18.05 -2.33 -0.74
CA TYR A 176 18.31 -1.02 -1.32
C TYR A 176 17.65 0.12 -0.54
N LEU A 177 18.38 1.21 -0.37
CA LEU A 177 17.81 2.47 0.12
C LEU A 177 17.71 3.48 -1.01
N LYS A 178 16.62 4.24 -1.03
CA LYS A 178 16.44 5.35 -1.96
C LYS A 178 17.51 6.42 -1.70
N ALA A 179 18.32 6.68 -2.72
CA ALA A 179 19.36 7.70 -2.70
C ALA A 179 18.83 9.05 -3.22
N ALA A 180 18.01 9.04 -4.27
CA ALA A 180 17.49 10.25 -4.89
C ALA A 180 16.11 10.03 -5.52
N ALA A 181 15.41 11.13 -5.80
CA ALA A 181 14.25 11.17 -6.68
C ALA A 181 14.31 12.41 -7.56
N ARG A 182 14.00 12.25 -8.84
CA ARG A 182 13.78 13.36 -9.76
C ARG A 182 12.49 13.15 -10.56
N ARG A 183 11.79 14.24 -10.88
CA ARG A 183 10.65 14.20 -11.80
C ARG A 183 11.18 14.22 -13.24
N VAL A 184 10.67 13.35 -14.09
CA VAL A 184 11.10 13.25 -15.50
C VAL A 184 9.86 13.11 -16.37
N GLY A 185 9.47 14.22 -17.02
CA GLY A 185 8.18 14.32 -17.70
C GLY A 185 7.01 14.07 -16.73
N GLU A 186 6.10 13.19 -17.12
CA GLU A 186 4.96 12.75 -16.29
C GLU A 186 5.37 11.74 -15.20
N GLY A 187 6.53 11.10 -15.34
CA GLY A 187 7.01 10.06 -14.43
C GLY A 187 7.95 10.56 -13.34
N ARG A 188 8.46 9.59 -12.56
CA ARG A 188 9.43 9.81 -11.50
C ARG A 188 10.55 8.81 -11.63
N GLU A 189 11.78 9.32 -11.63
CA GLU A 189 12.94 8.46 -11.54
C GLU A 189 13.39 8.33 -10.09
N LEU A 190 13.65 7.09 -9.69
CA LEU A 190 14.21 6.73 -8.40
C LEU A 190 15.55 6.06 -8.52
N ALA A 191 16.53 6.68 -7.88
CA ALA A 191 17.85 6.09 -7.69
C ALA A 191 17.88 5.35 -6.36
N TYR A 192 18.33 4.10 -6.41
CA TYR A 192 18.49 3.21 -5.28
C TYR A 192 19.95 2.79 -5.16
N ARG A 193 20.48 2.77 -3.93
CA ARG A 193 21.81 2.27 -3.61
C ARG A 193 21.68 0.96 -2.85
N GLU A 194 22.44 -0.05 -3.25
CA GLU A 194 22.55 -1.31 -2.51
C GLU A 194 23.16 -1.06 -1.12
N VAL A 195 22.63 -1.73 -0.10
CA VAL A 195 23.05 -1.57 1.30
C VAL A 195 23.18 -2.91 2.00
N SER A 196 24.00 -2.93 3.05
CA SER A 196 24.02 -4.07 3.97
C SER A 196 22.78 -4.10 4.88
N GLU A 197 22.52 -5.24 5.52
CA GLU A 197 21.48 -5.34 6.55
C GLU A 197 21.70 -4.36 7.71
N GLU A 198 22.94 -4.10 8.08
CA GLU A 198 23.28 -3.18 9.16
C GLU A 198 22.93 -1.72 8.80
N GLU A 199 23.29 -1.29 7.58
CA GLU A 199 22.87 0.01 7.05
C GLU A 199 21.35 0.13 6.97
N TRP A 200 20.65 -0.92 6.55
CA TRP A 200 19.19 -0.97 6.52
C TRP A 200 18.57 -0.77 7.90
N ARG A 201 19.05 -1.52 8.91
CA ARG A 201 18.58 -1.40 10.31
C ARG A 201 18.86 0.00 10.87
N ARG A 202 20.03 0.57 10.61
CA ARG A 202 20.37 1.95 11.02
C ARG A 202 19.44 2.98 10.37
N ALA A 203 19.12 2.84 9.08
CA ALA A 203 18.18 3.72 8.40
C ALA A 203 16.76 3.62 9.00
N LEU A 204 16.30 2.40 9.30
CA LEU A 204 15.03 2.15 9.98
C LEU A 204 14.97 2.83 11.35
N LEU A 205 16.02 2.68 12.17
CA LEU A 205 16.10 3.32 13.49
C LEU A 205 16.08 4.84 13.39
N ARG A 206 16.83 5.44 12.46
CA ARG A 206 16.80 6.90 12.24
C ARG A 206 15.42 7.39 11.83
N MET A 207 14.75 6.65 10.94
CA MET A 207 13.40 6.98 10.51
C MET A 207 12.38 6.90 11.65
N SER A 208 12.58 5.96 12.57
CA SER A 208 11.76 5.86 13.77
C SER A 208 11.99 6.94 14.80
N ALA A 209 13.25 7.37 14.98
CA ALA A 209 13.66 8.28 16.03
C ALA A 209 13.24 9.73 15.75
N ARG A 210 13.15 10.14 14.48
CA ARG A 210 12.71 11.49 14.05
C ARG A 210 11.26 11.87 14.40
N ARG A 211 10.59 11.12 15.28
CA ARG A 211 9.18 11.33 15.64
C ARG A 211 8.89 11.42 17.14
N ARG A 212 9.91 11.27 18.00
CA ARG A 212 9.84 11.73 19.39
C ARG A 212 9.91 13.25 19.40
#